data_AF-A0A450UU35-F1
#
_entry.id   AF-A0A450UU35-F1
#
_cell.length_a   1.000
_cell.length_b   1.000
_cell.length_c   1.000
_cell.angle_alpha   90.00
_cell.angle_beta   90.00
_cell.angle_gamma   90.00
#
_symmetry.space_group_name_H-M   'P 1'
#
loop_
_entity.id
_entity.type
_entity.pdbx_description
1 polymer ?
#
loop_
_entity_poly.entity_id
_entity_poly.type
_entity_poly.pdbx_seq_one_letter_code
_entity_poly.pdbx_strand_id
1 'polypeptide(L)'
;MAFLESERHQGAHTTHQSRYYITTLTGEAKPFPDAVRAHWGVENSLHWVLDVTFREDDCRIRRNNAPANLNTVRQISLNLIKKAKNKMSVKQTRLKPAWDDAFRYDILAKQ
;
A
#
# COMPACT_ATOMS: atom_id res chain seq x y z
N MET A 1 22.67 13.59 -6.95
CA MET A 1 21.97 12.84 -8.03
C MET A 1 22.41 11.38 -7.91
N ALA A 2 21.49 10.44 -7.94
CA ALA A 2 21.76 9.01 -7.82
C ALA A 2 21.30 8.26 -9.07
N PHE A 3 22.07 7.27 -9.48
CA PHE A 3 21.78 6.41 -10.64
C PHE A 3 21.48 4.99 -10.15
N LEU A 4 20.41 4.39 -10.67
CA LEU A 4 20.02 3.02 -10.36
C LEU A 4 19.64 2.29 -11.64
N GLU A 5 20.18 1.08 -11.79
CA GLU A 5 19.74 0.13 -12.79
C GLU A 5 18.97 -1.01 -12.15
N SER A 6 17.91 -1.44 -12.82
CA SER A 6 17.15 -2.63 -12.46
C SER A 6 17.01 -3.55 -13.65
N GLU A 7 17.21 -4.84 -13.41
CA GLU A 7 16.92 -5.91 -14.35
C GLU A 7 15.67 -6.66 -13.89
N ARG A 8 14.80 -6.99 -14.85
CA ARG A 8 13.58 -7.78 -14.61
C ARG A 8 13.59 -8.97 -15.55
N HIS A 9 13.49 -10.17 -14.98
CA HIS A 9 13.29 -11.41 -15.74
C HIS A 9 11.82 -11.83 -15.68
N GLN A 10 11.21 -12.04 -16.84
CA GLN A 10 9.86 -12.58 -17.01
C GLN A 10 9.88 -13.70 -18.04
N GLY A 11 10.01 -14.95 -17.56
CA GLY A 11 10.19 -16.09 -18.44
C GLY A 11 11.47 -15.93 -19.28
N ALA A 12 11.34 -15.98 -20.60
CA ALA A 12 12.45 -15.79 -21.54
C ALA A 12 12.80 -14.32 -21.81
N HIS A 13 12.04 -13.37 -21.27
CA HIS A 13 12.25 -11.94 -21.52
C HIS A 13 13.00 -11.29 -20.36
N THR A 14 14.11 -10.63 -20.67
CA THR A 14 14.86 -9.78 -19.74
C THR A 14 14.70 -8.32 -20.16
N THR A 15 14.43 -7.45 -19.20
CA THR A 15 14.34 -6.00 -19.43
C THR A 15 15.24 -5.25 -18.46
N HIS A 16 15.95 -4.26 -18.98
CA HIS A 16 16.79 -3.35 -18.19
C HIS A 16 16.15 -1.97 -18.15
N GLN A 17 16.21 -1.31 -16.98
CA GLN A 17 15.74 0.05 -16.82
C GLN A 17 16.72 0.85 -15.98
N SER A 18 17.18 1.97 -16.54
CA SER A 18 18.06 2.93 -15.87
C SER A 18 17.23 4.12 -15.38
N ARG A 19 17.42 4.55 -14.13
CA ARG A 19 16.66 5.62 -13.49
C ARG A 19 17.60 6.59 -12.76
N TYR A 20 17.36 7.89 -12.91
CA TYR A 20 18.09 8.94 -12.23
C TYR A 20 17.20 9.60 -11.17
N TYR A 21 17.75 9.81 -9.98
CA TYR A 21 17.03 10.37 -8.84
C TYR A 21 17.72 11.63 -8.32
N ILE A 22 16.91 12.62 -7.96
CA ILE A 22 17.35 13.76 -7.18
C ILE A 22 17.23 13.36 -5.71
N THR A 23 18.34 13.40 -4.99
CA THR A 23 18.40 13.02 -3.58
C THR A 23 19.46 13.83 -2.86
N THR A 24 19.19 14.11 -1.59
CA THR A 24 20.13 14.70 -0.63
C THR A 24 20.94 13.65 0.12
N LEU A 25 20.67 12.35 -0.09
CA LEU A 25 21.52 11.29 0.47
C LEU A 25 22.95 11.46 -0.03
N THR A 26 23.86 11.67 0.92
CA THR A 26 25.30 11.71 0.73
C THR A 26 25.91 10.52 1.49
N GLY A 27 26.85 9.79 0.88
CA GLY A 27 27.49 8.63 1.51
C GLY A 27 27.37 7.33 0.70
N GLU A 28 27.43 6.18 1.38
CA GLU A 28 27.46 4.85 0.75
C GLU A 28 26.27 4.61 -0.19
N ALA A 29 26.50 3.91 -1.29
CA ALA A 29 25.48 3.65 -2.30
C ALA A 29 24.39 2.64 -1.85
N LYS A 30 24.66 1.80 -0.85
CA LYS A 30 23.79 0.68 -0.43
C LYS A 30 22.41 1.06 0.13
N PRO A 31 22.25 2.11 0.97
CA PRO A 31 20.93 2.50 1.48
C PRO A 31 19.96 2.96 0.38
N PHE A 32 20.48 3.39 -0.78
CA PHE A 32 19.67 3.99 -1.83
C PHE A 32 18.79 2.98 -2.59
N PRO A 33 19.31 1.84 -3.12
CA PRO A 33 18.49 0.78 -3.69
C PRO A 33 17.42 0.24 -2.74
N ASP A 34 17.75 0.08 -1.45
CA ASP A 34 16.81 -0.41 -0.44
C ASP A 34 15.66 0.58 -0.22
N ALA A 35 15.97 1.89 -0.13
CA ALA A 35 14.96 2.93 -0.05
C ALA A 35 14.06 2.96 -1.29
N VAL A 36 14.63 2.81 -2.49
CA VAL A 36 13.84 2.75 -3.74
C VAL A 36 12.92 1.53 -3.75
N ARG A 37 13.41 0.35 -3.32
CA ARG A 37 12.55 -0.84 -3.20
C ARG A 37 11.47 -0.69 -2.14
N ALA A 38 11.80 -0.11 -0.99
CA ALA A 38 10.82 0.16 0.07
C ALA A 38 9.73 1.13 -0.41
N HIS A 39 10.10 2.14 -1.21
CA HIS A 39 9.14 3.06 -1.82
C HIS A 39 8.14 2.36 -2.75
N TRP A 40 8.59 1.40 -3.58
CA TRP A 40 7.70 0.54 -4.37
C TRP A 40 6.72 -0.27 -3.50
N GLY A 41 7.06 -0.52 -2.24
CA GLY A 41 6.15 -1.11 -1.26
C GLY A 41 4.87 -0.30 -1.04
N VAL A 42 4.91 1.03 -1.25
CA VAL A 42 3.72 1.90 -1.16
C VAL A 42 2.72 1.52 -2.24
N GLU A 43 3.14 1.43 -3.49
CA GLU A 43 2.26 1.07 -4.60
C GLU A 43 1.64 -0.32 -4.41
N ASN A 44 2.48 -1.30 -4.10
CA ASN A 44 2.02 -2.69 -3.95
C ASN A 44 1.18 -2.93 -2.70
N SER A 45 1.52 -2.29 -1.57
CA SER A 45 0.90 -2.61 -0.28
C SER A 45 -0.21 -1.64 0.11
N LEU A 46 -0.24 -0.43 -0.46
CA LEU A 46 -1.25 0.58 -0.19
C LEU A 46 -2.17 0.76 -1.40
N HIS A 47 -1.65 1.29 -2.51
CA HIS A 47 -2.48 1.69 -3.66
C HIS A 47 -3.24 0.51 -4.26
N TRP A 48 -2.55 -0.58 -4.62
CA TRP A 48 -3.21 -1.76 -5.16
C TRP A 48 -4.33 -2.32 -4.26
N VAL A 49 -4.13 -2.27 -2.93
CA VAL A 49 -5.14 -2.72 -1.97
C VAL A 49 -6.33 -1.76 -1.96
N LEU A 50 -6.10 -0.45 -2.00
CA LEU A 50 -7.19 0.53 -2.07
C LEU A 50 -7.98 0.39 -3.38
N ASP A 51 -7.28 0.27 -4.51
CA ASP A 51 -7.87 0.16 -5.84
C ASP A 51 -8.73 -1.09 -5.96
N VAL A 52 -8.14 -2.27 -5.67
CA VAL A 52 -8.80 -3.56 -5.91
C VAL A 52 -9.67 -3.98 -4.74
N THR A 53 -9.17 -3.86 -3.52
CA THR A 53 -9.85 -4.39 -2.34
C THR A 53 -10.91 -3.40 -1.85
N PHE A 54 -10.62 -2.09 -1.83
CA PHE A 54 -11.59 -1.04 -1.46
C PHE A 54 -12.36 -0.44 -2.65
N ARG A 55 -12.10 -0.91 -3.88
CA ARG A 55 -12.78 -0.48 -5.10
C ARG A 55 -12.70 1.03 -5.27
N GLU A 56 -11.50 1.56 -5.09
CA GLU A 56 -11.26 3.00 -5.21
C GLU A 56 -11.50 3.49 -6.64
N ASP A 57 -10.95 2.80 -7.64
CA ASP A 57 -11.14 3.13 -9.06
C ASP A 57 -12.61 3.11 -9.50
N ASP A 58 -13.41 2.20 -8.95
CA ASP A 58 -14.84 2.09 -9.26
C ASP A 58 -15.68 3.19 -8.57
N CYS A 59 -15.11 3.93 -7.62
CA CYS A 59 -15.84 4.88 -6.80
C CYS A 59 -16.30 6.09 -7.63
N ARG A 60 -17.61 6.35 -7.63
CA ARG A 60 -18.21 7.46 -8.41
C ARG A 60 -18.35 8.77 -7.64
N ILE A 61 -17.91 8.81 -6.39
CA ILE A 61 -18.01 10.00 -5.53
C ILE A 61 -17.06 11.07 -6.05
N ARG A 62 -17.61 12.25 -6.41
CA ARG A 62 -16.86 13.37 -7.02
C ARG A 62 -17.20 14.75 -6.45
N ARG A 63 -18.09 14.82 -5.45
CA ARG A 63 -18.63 16.10 -4.95
C ARG A 63 -17.83 16.62 -3.76
N ASN A 64 -17.41 17.88 -3.82
CA ASN A 64 -16.75 18.60 -2.73
C ASN A 64 -15.60 17.77 -2.12
N ASN A 65 -15.51 17.73 -0.78
CA ASN A 65 -14.48 17.01 -0.03
C ASN A 65 -14.77 15.51 0.13
N ALA A 66 -15.86 14.98 -0.45
CA ALA A 66 -16.23 13.59 -0.27
C ALA A 66 -15.18 12.58 -0.77
N PRO A 67 -14.48 12.79 -1.92
CA PRO A 67 -13.42 11.88 -2.36
C PRO A 67 -12.26 11.82 -1.36
N ALA A 68 -11.79 12.98 -0.89
CA ALA A 68 -10.69 13.06 0.07
C ALA A 68 -11.07 12.44 1.42
N ASN A 69 -12.27 12.75 1.92
CA ASN A 69 -12.75 12.19 3.19
C ASN A 69 -12.87 10.67 3.13
N LEU A 70 -13.41 10.12 2.03
CA LEU A 70 -13.54 8.68 1.88
C LEU A 70 -12.16 8.00 1.76
N ASN A 71 -11.22 8.58 1.02
CA ASN A 71 -9.85 8.05 0.95
C ASN A 71 -9.20 7.99 2.34
N THR A 72 -9.32 9.05 3.14
CA THR A 72 -8.83 9.05 4.53
C THR A 72 -9.43 7.91 5.36
N VAL A 73 -10.76 7.70 5.28
CA VAL A 73 -11.44 6.61 6.00
C VAL A 73 -10.94 5.23 5.54
N ARG A 74 -10.72 5.03 4.23
CA ARG A 74 -10.18 3.78 3.67
C ARG A 74 -8.78 3.50 4.21
N GLN A 75 -7.91 4.50 4.24
CA GLN A 75 -6.54 4.36 4.74
C GLN A 75 -6.51 4.04 6.24
N ILE A 76 -7.34 4.72 7.05
CA ILE A 76 -7.49 4.39 8.47
C ILE A 76 -7.94 2.94 8.63
N SER A 77 -8.96 2.52 7.87
CA SER A 77 -9.50 1.16 7.91
C SER A 77 -8.44 0.12 7.53
N LEU A 78 -7.67 0.38 6.47
CA LEU A 78 -6.59 -0.51 6.03
C LEU A 78 -5.50 -0.66 7.10
N ASN A 79 -5.12 0.44 7.76
CA ASN A 79 -4.13 0.40 8.84
C ASN A 79 -4.60 -0.47 10.01
N LEU A 80 -5.88 -0.37 10.40
CA LEU A 80 -6.46 -1.23 11.44
C LEU A 80 -6.46 -2.71 11.02
N ILE A 81 -6.89 -2.99 9.78
CA ILE A 81 -6.92 -4.34 9.22
C ILE A 81 -5.53 -4.97 9.19
N LYS A 82 -4.49 -4.21 8.83
CA LYS A 82 -3.10 -4.69 8.79
C LYS A 82 -2.52 -4.97 10.17
N LYS A 83 -2.97 -4.25 11.21
CA LYS A 83 -2.56 -4.49 12.61
C LYS A 83 -3.26 -5.70 13.24
N ALA A 84 -4.45 -6.05 12.75
CA ALA A 84 -5.23 -7.16 13.31
C ALA A 84 -4.47 -8.49 13.21
N LYS A 85 -4.29 -9.17 14.35
CA LYS A 85 -3.57 -10.45 14.42
C LYS A 85 -4.49 -11.60 13.99
N ASN A 86 -4.48 -11.93 12.70
CA ASN A 86 -5.21 -13.08 12.16
C ASN A 86 -4.53 -13.60 10.88
N LYS A 87 -5.01 -14.75 10.38
CA LYS A 87 -4.49 -15.40 9.16
C LYS A 87 -5.36 -15.16 7.92
N MET A 88 -6.35 -14.27 8.01
CA MET A 88 -7.29 -14.04 6.92
C MET A 88 -6.73 -13.04 5.91
N SER A 89 -7.25 -13.07 4.68
CA SER A 89 -6.93 -12.06 3.68
C SER A 89 -7.45 -10.68 4.07
N VAL A 90 -6.85 -9.60 3.54
CA VAL A 90 -7.30 -8.21 3.76
C VAL A 90 -8.80 -8.05 3.47
N LYS A 91 -9.29 -8.68 2.40
CA LYS A 91 -10.71 -8.66 2.03
C LYS A 91 -11.60 -9.29 3.11
N GLN A 92 -11.21 -10.45 3.65
CA GLN A 92 -11.96 -11.12 4.71
C GLN A 92 -11.91 -10.34 6.01
N THR A 93 -10.73 -9.85 6.41
CA THR A 93 -10.53 -9.05 7.62
C THR A 93 -11.30 -7.74 7.57
N ARG A 94 -11.48 -7.14 6.39
CA ARG A 94 -12.36 -5.97 6.19
C ARG A 94 -13.84 -6.30 6.44
N LEU A 95 -14.30 -7.47 6.00
CA LEU A 95 -15.72 -7.84 6.02
C LEU A 95 -16.15 -8.45 7.37
N LYS A 96 -15.26 -9.16 8.07
CA LYS A 96 -15.57 -9.82 9.34
C LYS A 96 -16.16 -8.88 10.40
N PRO A 97 -15.66 -7.65 10.62
CA PRO A 97 -16.22 -6.70 11.58
C PRO A 97 -17.69 -6.34 11.33
N ALA A 98 -18.21 -6.56 10.11
CA ALA A 98 -19.62 -6.32 9.82
C ALA A 98 -20.56 -7.37 10.44
N TRP A 99 -20.04 -8.55 10.77
CA TRP A 99 -20.82 -9.71 11.24
C TRP A 99 -20.36 -10.26 12.60
N ASP A 100 -19.24 -9.77 13.12
CA ASP A 100 -18.64 -10.21 14.38
C ASP A 100 -18.27 -8.98 15.23
N ASP A 101 -19.13 -8.67 16.19
CA ASP A 101 -19.01 -7.51 17.06
C ASP A 101 -17.79 -7.60 17.99
N ALA A 102 -17.45 -8.81 18.45
CA ALA A 102 -16.28 -9.03 19.29
C ALA A 102 -15.00 -8.75 18.52
N PHE A 103 -14.93 -9.23 17.27
CA PHE A 103 -13.81 -8.94 16.39
C PHE A 103 -13.74 -7.45 16.00
N ARG A 104 -14.89 -6.81 15.74
CA ARG A 104 -14.95 -5.38 15.46
C ARG A 104 -14.41 -4.57 16.64
N TYR A 105 -14.78 -4.93 17.86
CA TYR A 105 -14.27 -4.27 19.07
C TYR A 105 -12.75 -4.47 19.22
N ASP A 106 -12.26 -5.69 19.00
CA ASP A 106 -10.83 -6.00 19.08
C ASP A 106 -9.99 -5.11 18.15
N ILE A 107 -10.36 -5.00 16.87
CA ILE A 107 -9.59 -4.21 15.91
C ILE A 107 -9.71 -2.68 16.11
N LEU A 108 -10.76 -2.20 16.78
CA LEU A 108 -10.98 -0.77 17.04
C LEU A 108 -10.31 -0.33 18.34
N ALA A 109 -10.41 -1.14 19.40
CA ALA A 109 -10.05 -0.76 20.76
C ALA A 109 -8.70 -1.31 21.23
N LYS A 110 -8.21 -2.42 20.67
CA LYS A 110 -6.91 -3.01 21.00
C LYS A 110 -5.92 -2.76 19.87
N GLN A 111 -5.27 -1.60 19.89
CA GLN A 111 -4.13 -1.29 19.02
C GLN A 111 -2.81 -1.62 19.69
#